data_AF-A0A256XUK5-F1
#
_entry.id   AF-A0A256XUK5-F1
#
_cell.length_a   1.000
_cell.length_b   1.000
_cell.length_c   1.000
_cell.angle_alpha   90.00
_cell.angle_beta   90.00
_cell.angle_gamma   90.00
#
_symmetry.space_group_name_H-M   'P 1'
#
loop_
_entity.id
_entity.type
_entity.pdbx_description
1 polymer ?
#
loop_
_entity_poly.entity_id
_entity_poly.type
_entity_poly.pdbx_seq_one_letter_code
_entity_poly.pdbx_strand_id
1 'polypeptide(L)'
;AILGKGKEHMKWAPGLAYYKNLPEIVINEKKCDNCSLCVEKCPKKVLKIEHGKLIVDKEKLFECTLCNACEDVCDKGAIKVNAREKDFIFYLESWGQLQPKEIIKEAISTIEKKFTEFIKEIKK
;
A
#
# COMPACT_ATOMS: atom_id res chain seq x y z
N ALA A 1 -24.48 -6.17 -25.62
CA ALA A 1 -23.20 -5.67 -25.07
C ALA A 1 -22.04 -6.31 -25.81
N ILE A 2 -20.90 -5.63 -25.95
CA ILE A 2 -19.67 -6.19 -26.56
C ILE A 2 -18.55 -6.29 -25.53
N LEU A 3 -17.69 -7.30 -25.67
CA LEU A 3 -16.47 -7.45 -24.87
C LEU A 3 -15.41 -6.44 -25.36
N GLY A 4 -14.65 -5.85 -24.43
CA GLY A 4 -13.57 -4.92 -24.75
C GLY A 4 -12.54 -4.89 -23.62
N LYS A 5 -11.46 -4.13 -23.82
CA LYS A 5 -10.36 -4.02 -22.83
C LYS A 5 -10.28 -2.62 -22.26
N GLY A 6 -9.91 -2.50 -20.99
CA GLY A 6 -9.66 -1.19 -20.34
C GLY A 6 -8.61 -0.34 -21.06
N LYS A 7 -7.67 -0.96 -21.80
CA LYS A 7 -6.71 -0.27 -22.67
C LYS A 7 -7.37 0.50 -23.83
N GLU A 8 -8.50 0.02 -24.34
CA GLU A 8 -9.23 0.64 -25.44
C GLU A 8 -10.12 1.78 -24.93
N HIS A 9 -10.76 1.59 -23.78
CA HIS A 9 -11.56 2.62 -23.13
C HIS A 9 -11.80 2.29 -21.65
N MET A 10 -11.81 3.32 -20.79
CA MET A 10 -11.99 3.16 -19.33
C MET A 10 -13.28 2.43 -18.94
N LYS A 11 -14.33 2.53 -19.76
CA LYS A 11 -15.63 1.83 -19.54
C LYS A 11 -15.52 0.30 -19.44
N TRP A 12 -14.41 -0.29 -19.93
CA TRP A 12 -14.13 -1.72 -19.85
C TRP A 12 -13.12 -2.10 -18.76
N ALA A 13 -12.65 -1.14 -17.95
CA ALA A 13 -11.87 -1.46 -16.76
C ALA A 13 -12.79 -2.17 -15.75
N PRO A 14 -12.40 -3.33 -15.18
CA PRO A 14 -13.27 -4.11 -14.29
C PRO A 14 -13.28 -3.61 -12.83
N GLY A 15 -12.39 -2.68 -12.49
CA GLY A 15 -12.25 -2.15 -11.14
C GLY A 15 -11.19 -1.05 -11.03
N LEU A 16 -11.07 -0.47 -9.83
CA LEU A 16 -9.96 0.37 -9.43
C LEU A 16 -8.92 -0.48 -8.70
N ALA A 17 -7.68 -0.42 -9.17
CA ALA A 17 -6.56 -1.12 -8.55
C ALA A 17 -5.45 -0.12 -8.24
N TYR A 18 -4.89 -0.20 -7.04
CA TYR A 18 -3.71 0.56 -6.66
C TYR A 18 -2.93 -0.19 -5.58
N TYR A 19 -1.69 0.22 -5.35
CA TYR A 19 -0.87 -0.36 -4.29
C TYR A 19 -0.07 0.74 -3.60
N LYS A 20 0.40 0.41 -2.40
CA LYS A 20 1.41 1.19 -1.67
C LYS A 20 2.39 0.23 -1.02
N ASN A 21 3.63 0.65 -0.85
CA ASN A 21 4.61 -0.14 -0.10
C ASN A 21 4.18 -0.32 1.37
N LEU A 22 4.62 -1.41 1.98
CA LEU A 22 4.39 -1.63 3.40
C LEU A 22 5.18 -0.58 4.19
N PRO A 23 4.53 0.19 5.07
CA PRO A 23 5.20 1.21 5.85
C PRO A 23 6.06 0.58 6.94
N GLU A 24 7.24 1.16 7.14
CA GLU A 24 8.16 0.84 8.22
C GLU A 24 8.44 2.11 9.01
N ILE A 25 7.92 2.17 10.24
CA ILE A 25 8.08 3.32 11.12
C ILE A 25 9.12 2.98 12.17
N VAL A 26 10.23 3.72 12.15
CA VAL A 26 11.33 3.56 13.11
C VAL A 26 11.27 4.69 14.13
N ILE A 27 11.30 4.34 15.41
CA ILE A 27 11.29 5.29 16.53
C ILE A 27 12.63 5.19 17.27
N ASN A 28 13.31 6.32 17.40
CA ASN A 28 14.52 6.44 18.20
C ASN A 28 14.17 6.84 19.63
N GLU A 29 14.12 5.85 20.53
CA GLU A 29 13.76 6.06 21.94
C GLU A 29 14.67 7.05 22.67
N LYS A 30 15.94 7.22 22.25
CA LYS A 30 16.87 8.15 22.90
C LYS A 30 16.55 9.61 22.61
N LYS A 31 15.88 9.88 21.48
CA LYS A 31 15.48 11.24 21.07
C LYS A 31 14.02 11.55 21.39
N CYS A 32 13.19 10.53 21.55
CA CYS A 32 11.77 10.67 21.80
C CYS A 32 11.48 11.07 23.25
N ASP A 33 10.73 12.13 23.44
CA ASP A 33 10.25 12.62 24.75
C ASP A 33 8.81 12.18 25.06
N ASN A 34 8.19 11.39 24.18
CA ASN A 34 6.82 10.90 24.29
C ASN A 34 5.76 12.01 24.38
N CYS A 35 6.03 13.18 23.78
CA CYS A 35 5.11 14.32 23.74
C CYS A 35 3.76 14.07 23.03
N SER A 36 3.59 12.92 22.37
CA SER A 36 2.36 12.45 21.71
C SER A 36 1.84 13.26 20.51
N LEU A 37 2.49 14.36 20.11
CA LEU A 37 2.12 15.16 18.94
C LEU A 37 1.99 14.34 17.65
N CYS A 38 2.89 13.37 17.45
CA CYS A 38 2.86 12.46 16.30
C CYS A 38 1.63 11.54 16.29
N VAL A 39 1.08 11.21 17.46
CA VAL A 39 -0.15 10.41 17.61
C VAL A 39 -1.34 11.25 17.18
N GLU A 40 -1.41 12.51 17.62
CA GLU A 40 -2.50 13.43 17.30
C GLU A 40 -2.52 13.81 15.80
N LYS A 41 -1.35 14.02 15.21
CA LYS A 41 -1.24 14.36 13.79
C LYS A 41 -1.48 13.19 12.85
N CYS A 42 -1.41 11.95 13.33
CA CYS A 42 -1.62 10.79 12.48
C CYS A 42 -3.13 10.55 12.25
N PRO A 43 -3.67 10.80 11.04
CA PRO A 43 -5.11 10.63 10.78
C PRO A 43 -5.57 9.17 10.90
N LYS A 44 -4.64 8.23 10.70
CA LYS A 44 -4.86 6.79 10.77
C LYS A 44 -4.57 6.20 12.14
N LYS A 45 -4.10 7.00 13.09
CA LYS A 45 -3.77 6.58 14.48
C LYS A 45 -2.91 5.32 14.54
N VAL A 46 -1.89 5.24 13.67
CA VAL A 46 -0.96 4.08 13.60
C VAL A 46 0.12 4.13 14.68
N LEU A 47 0.15 5.20 15.46
CA LEU A 47 1.01 5.40 16.62
C LEU A 47 0.12 5.48 17.85
N LYS A 48 0.57 4.92 18.98
CA LYS A 48 -0.10 5.04 20.27
C LYS A 48 0.92 5.21 21.40
N ILE A 49 0.46 5.79 22.51
CA ILE A 49 1.22 5.81 23.76
C ILE A 49 0.74 4.63 24.60
N GLU A 50 1.66 3.77 25.01
CA GLU A 50 1.38 2.63 25.88
C GLU A 50 2.42 2.61 27.00
N HIS A 51 1.98 2.56 28.26
CA HIS A 51 2.85 2.68 29.44
C HIS A 51 3.78 3.91 29.41
N GLY A 52 3.31 5.04 28.88
CA GLY A 52 4.09 6.27 28.77
C GLY A 52 5.15 6.27 27.66
N LYS A 53 5.19 5.24 26.80
CA LYS A 53 6.11 5.14 25.66
C LYS A 53 5.36 5.19 24.33
N LEU A 54 5.93 5.89 23.36
CA LEU A 54 5.46 5.87 21.99
C LEU A 54 5.77 4.54 21.32
N ILE A 55 4.73 3.88 20.81
CA ILE A 55 4.83 2.62 20.08
C ILE A 55 4.03 2.69 18.78
N VAL A 56 4.42 1.84 17.82
CA VAL A 56 3.68 1.63 16.58
C VAL A 56 2.55 0.63 16.83
N ASP A 57 1.33 0.98 16.48
CA ASP A 57 0.19 0.09 16.50
C ASP A 57 0.26 -0.88 15.30
N LYS A 58 0.63 -2.13 15.57
CA LYS A 58 0.81 -3.17 14.55
C LYS A 58 -0.49 -3.51 13.82
N GLU A 59 -1.64 -3.38 14.48
CA GLU A 59 -2.94 -3.70 13.88
C GLU A 59 -3.32 -2.68 12.82
N LYS A 60 -2.94 -1.41 13.04
CA LYS A 60 -3.26 -0.29 12.14
C LYS A 60 -2.15 0.07 11.18
N LEU A 61 -1.01 -0.62 11.22
CA LEU A 61 0.14 -0.32 10.37
C LEU A 61 -0.23 -0.35 8.87
N PHE A 62 -1.11 -1.27 8.47
CA PHE A 62 -1.59 -1.37 7.09
C PHE A 62 -2.40 -0.15 6.62
N GLU A 63 -2.98 0.60 7.55
CA GLU A 63 -3.75 1.81 7.23
C GLU A 63 -2.88 3.03 6.97
N CYS A 64 -1.63 3.05 7.46
CA CYS A 64 -0.71 4.18 7.28
C CYS A 64 -0.58 4.56 5.81
N THR A 65 -0.78 5.84 5.50
CA THR A 65 -0.80 6.37 4.13
C THR A 65 0.55 6.87 3.64
N LEU A 66 1.64 6.65 4.40
CA LEU A 66 2.99 7.17 4.09
C LEU A 66 2.99 8.70 3.88
N CYS A 67 2.16 9.42 4.63
CA CYS A 67 2.03 10.88 4.49
C CYS A 67 3.11 11.69 5.22
N ASN A 68 4.02 11.03 5.94
CA ASN A 68 5.13 11.60 6.70
C ASN A 68 4.79 12.64 7.79
N ALA A 69 3.52 12.99 7.99
CA ALA A 69 3.09 13.96 9.01
C ALA A 69 3.62 13.69 10.43
N CYS A 70 3.81 12.42 10.82
CA CYS A 70 4.39 12.08 12.13
C CYS A 70 5.91 12.33 12.21
N GLU A 71 6.62 12.23 11.09
CA GLU A 71 8.03 12.59 10.97
C GLU A 71 8.18 14.13 10.95
N ASP A 72 7.34 14.82 10.17
CA ASP A 72 7.40 16.28 10.01
C ASP A 72 7.10 17.05 11.31
N VAL A 73 6.17 16.57 12.14
CA VAL A 73 5.84 17.21 13.43
C VAL A 73 6.87 16.89 14.53
N CYS A 74 7.78 15.96 14.29
CA CYS A 74 8.73 15.52 15.30
C CYS A 74 9.96 16.43 15.34
N ASP A 75 9.91 17.49 16.14
CA ASP A 75 11.02 18.46 16.30
C ASP A 75 12.35 17.81 16.72
N LYS A 76 12.29 16.66 17.40
CA LYS A 76 13.47 15.90 17.84
C LYS A 76 14.08 15.03 16.73
N GLY A 77 13.38 14.85 15.61
CA GLY A 77 13.76 13.90 14.56
C GLY A 77 13.86 12.47 15.08
N ALA A 78 12.96 12.09 15.99
CA ALA A 78 12.94 10.77 16.61
C ALA A 78 12.17 9.72 15.79
N ILE A 79 11.39 10.15 14.79
CA ILE A 79 10.56 9.26 13.96
C ILE A 79 11.11 9.28 12.54
N LYS A 80 11.21 8.10 11.92
CA LYS A 80 11.49 7.95 10.50
C LYS A 80 10.44 7.06 9.86
N VAL A 81 9.84 7.53 8.77
CA VAL A 81 8.88 6.76 7.97
C VAL A 81 9.58 6.28 6.70
N ASN A 82 9.69 4.97 6.57
CA ASN A 82 10.26 4.31 5.40
C ASN A 82 9.18 3.45 4.71
N ALA A 83 9.44 3.13 3.45
CA ALA A 83 8.64 2.21 2.65
C ALA A 83 9.49 0.98 2.35
N ARG A 84 8.98 -0.22 2.68
CA ARG A 84 9.69 -1.47 2.35
C ARG A 84 9.66 -1.70 0.84
N GLU A 85 10.82 -1.94 0.25
CA GLU A 85 10.95 -2.09 -1.21
C GLU A 85 10.27 -3.34 -1.74
N LYS A 86 10.32 -4.44 -0.98
CA LYS A 86 9.85 -5.77 -1.43
C LYS A 86 8.43 -6.11 -0.99
N ASP A 87 7.91 -5.40 0.00
CA ASP A 87 6.59 -5.64 0.58
C ASP A 87 5.63 -4.52 0.15
N PHE A 88 4.43 -4.88 -0.33
CA PHE A 88 3.40 -3.92 -0.70
C PHE A 88 2.01 -4.41 -0.32
N ILE A 89 1.11 -3.45 -0.12
CA ILE A 89 -0.30 -3.65 0.14
C ILE A 89 -1.04 -3.31 -1.14
N PHE A 90 -1.70 -4.31 -1.72
CA PHE A 90 -2.47 -4.18 -2.95
C PHE A 90 -3.96 -4.03 -2.64
N TYR A 91 -4.59 -3.03 -3.24
CA TYR A 91 -6.01 -2.74 -3.11
C TYR A 91 -6.68 -2.94 -4.46
N LEU A 92 -7.80 -3.65 -4.45
CA LEU A 92 -8.62 -3.88 -5.63
C LEU A 92 -10.09 -3.76 -5.27
N GLU A 93 -10.73 -2.78 -5.87
CA GLU A 93 -12.17 -2.58 -5.80
C GLU A 93 -12.77 -2.90 -7.16
N SER A 94 -13.73 -3.81 -7.18
CA SER A 94 -14.47 -4.14 -8.40
C SER A 94 -15.65 -3.19 -8.60
N TRP A 95 -15.99 -2.88 -9.85
CA TRP A 95 -17.24 -2.16 -10.16
C TRP A 95 -18.50 -3.06 -10.12
N GLY A 96 -18.34 -4.34 -9.79
CA GLY A 96 -19.42 -5.29 -9.54
C GLY A 96 -19.69 -6.29 -10.67
N GLN A 97 -19.04 -6.16 -11.83
CA GLN A 97 -19.20 -7.12 -12.94
C GLN A 97 -18.49 -8.44 -12.67
N LEU A 98 -17.39 -8.41 -11.91
CA LEU A 98 -16.57 -9.56 -11.54
C LEU A 98 -16.18 -9.45 -10.07
N GLN A 99 -15.95 -10.57 -9.38
CA GLN A 99 -15.39 -10.51 -8.03
C GLN A 99 -13.90 -10.10 -8.09
N PRO A 100 -13.37 -9.37 -7.09
CA PRO A 100 -11.95 -8.99 -7.05
C PRO A 100 -10.99 -10.18 -7.25
N LYS A 101 -11.35 -11.34 -6.68
CA LYS A 101 -10.58 -12.58 -6.85
C LYS A 101 -10.51 -13.06 -8.30
N GLU A 102 -11.58 -12.90 -9.06
CA GLU A 102 -11.64 -13.29 -10.47
C GLU A 102 -10.82 -12.34 -11.34
N ILE A 103 -10.90 -11.04 -11.07
CA ILE A 103 -10.09 -10.02 -11.74
C ILE A 103 -8.59 -10.33 -11.60
N ILE A 104 -8.13 -10.68 -10.39
CA ILE A 104 -6.72 -11.01 -10.16
C ILE A 104 -6.30 -12.30 -10.87
N LYS A 105 -7.13 -13.34 -10.83
CA LYS A 105 -6.84 -14.59 -11.53
C LYS A 105 -6.69 -14.37 -13.04
N GLU A 106 -7.60 -13.61 -13.65
CA GLU A 106 -7.55 -13.33 -15.08
C GLU A 106 -6.35 -12.43 -15.44
N ALA A 107 -6.01 -11.48 -14.58
CA ALA A 107 -4.83 -10.64 -14.75
C ALA A 107 -3.53 -11.48 -14.77
N ILE A 108 -3.38 -12.42 -13.83
CA ILE A 108 -2.23 -13.34 -13.78
C ILE A 108 -2.21 -14.21 -15.04
N SER A 109 -3.34 -14.83 -15.41
CA SER A 109 -3.41 -15.67 -16.62
C SER A 109 -3.06 -14.90 -17.88
N THR A 110 -3.48 -13.63 -17.99
CA THR A 110 -3.14 -12.76 -19.12
C THR A 110 -1.64 -12.47 -19.18
N ILE A 111 -0.99 -12.26 -18.03
CA ILE A 111 0.46 -12.05 -17.95
C ILE A 111 1.23 -13.31 -18.37
N GLU A 112 0.83 -14.48 -17.88
CA GLU A 112 1.44 -15.77 -18.24
C GLU A 112 1.34 -16.06 -19.73
N LYS A 113 0.17 -15.81 -20.34
CA LYS A 113 -0.04 -15.96 -21.79
C LYS A 113 0.92 -15.07 -22.59
N LYS A 114 1.06 -13.80 -22.20
CA LYS A 114 1.98 -12.86 -22.85
C LYS A 114 3.44 -13.30 -22.76
N PHE A 115 3.89 -13.76 -21.59
CA PHE A 115 5.26 -14.28 -21.46
C PHE A 115 5.48 -15.54 -22.29
N THR A 116 4.49 -16.43 -22.35
CA THR A 116 4.56 -17.64 -23.17
C THR A 116 4.64 -17.32 -24.65
N GLU A 117 3.85 -16.35 -25.14
CA GLU A 117 3.92 -15.85 -26.51
C GLU A 117 5.28 -15.21 -26.82
N PHE A 118 5.79 -14.36 -25.92
CA PHE A 118 7.09 -13.73 -26.07
C PHE A 118 8.24 -14.74 -26.19
N ILE A 119 8.23 -15.79 -25.36
CA ILE A 119 9.24 -16.86 -25.42
C ILE A 119 9.17 -17.62 -26.75
N LYS A 120 7.98 -17.83 -27.32
CA LYS A 120 7.82 -18.50 -28.62
C LYS A 120 8.43 -17.68 -29.76
N GLU A 121 8.25 -16.36 -29.75
CA GLU A 121 8.83 -15.47 -30.76
C GLU A 121 10.36 -15.37 -30.65
N ILE A 122 10.94 -15.47 -29.45
CA ILE A 122 12.41 -15.50 -29.28
C ILE A 122 13.02 -16.80 -29.82
N LYS A 123 12.30 -17.92 -29.71
CA LYS A 123 12.80 -19.25 -30.12
C LYS A 123 12.67 -19.51 -31.62
N LYS A 124 12.03 -18.59 -32.35
CA LYS A 124 11.84 -18.65 -33.79
C LYS A 124 13.02 -18.00 -34.52
#